data_AF-A0A1Q3NBN2-F1
#
_entry.id   AF-A0A1Q3NBN2-F1
#
_cell.length_a   1.000
_cell.length_b   1.000
_cell.length_c   1.000
_cell.angle_alpha   90.00
_cell.angle_beta   90.00
_cell.angle_gamma   90.00
#
_symmetry.space_group_name_H-M   'P 1'
#
loop_
_entity.id
_entity.type
_entity.pdbx_description
1 polymer ?
#
loop_
_entity_poly.entity_id
_entity_poly.type
_entity_poly.pdbx_seq_one_letter_code
_entity_poly.pdbx_strand_id
1 'polypeptide(L)'
;MHLPFDILIVIGIVGFYIYDSAQLYFYNEFNITKGIRPIFNFQHISKTLNCFNKYLVIPNLFLSHQLIFKCAWKIKNISSPTHLDSEDNIKIISKTLRPLQFLNILLFWLTIGILPILIIFKFGYIALTITVSLIYLLNVFSIIFVITKRKVLQLSWSKVMQLLLDILLCPPFALNLLRKISLNYNIETEGTVLAAQILNTDNYQNLLNEIVHDIQTLKTASNDKNVIQLELREQQLLSLKNQTDH
;
A
#
# COMPACT_ATOMS: atom_id res chain seq x y z
N MET A 1 33.40 -16.54 -7.83
CA MET A 1 33.10 -16.46 -6.39
C MET A 1 31.72 -17.05 -6.16
N HIS A 2 31.62 -18.18 -5.49
CA HIS A 2 30.31 -18.74 -5.11
C HIS A 2 29.85 -18.06 -3.82
N LEU A 3 28.66 -17.45 -3.84
CA LEU A 3 28.04 -16.91 -2.64
C LEU A 3 27.73 -18.06 -1.66
N PRO A 4 28.07 -17.93 -0.36
CA PRO A 4 27.66 -18.90 0.67
C PRO A 4 26.15 -19.12 0.67
N PHE A 5 25.73 -20.36 0.90
CA PHE A 5 24.30 -20.74 0.93
C PHE A 5 23.51 -19.92 1.96
N ASP A 6 24.09 -19.66 3.13
CA ASP A 6 23.50 -18.84 4.18
C ASP A 6 23.11 -17.43 3.68
N ILE A 7 23.99 -16.83 2.85
CA ILE A 7 23.74 -15.52 2.25
C ILE A 7 22.65 -15.60 1.18
N LEU A 8 22.63 -16.68 0.40
CA LEU A 8 21.56 -16.91 -0.60
C LEU A 8 20.18 -17.03 0.06
N ILE A 9 20.09 -17.67 1.24
CA ILE A 9 18.84 -17.72 2.02
C ILE A 9 18.40 -16.31 2.41
N VAL A 10 19.31 -15.50 2.96
CA VAL A 10 19.00 -14.12 3.38
C VAL A 10 18.58 -13.26 2.18
N ILE A 11 19.30 -13.35 1.07
CA ILE A 11 18.94 -12.67 -0.18
C ILE A 11 17.56 -13.15 -0.66
N GLY A 12 17.25 -14.44 -0.55
CA GLY A 12 15.94 -14.99 -0.87
C GLY A 12 14.83 -14.38 -0.02
N ILE A 13 15.01 -14.32 1.31
CA ILE A 13 14.04 -13.73 2.24
C ILE A 13 13.75 -12.27 1.88
N VAL A 14 14.79 -11.46 1.73
CA VAL A 14 14.66 -10.03 1.40
C VAL A 14 14.10 -9.85 -0.01
N GLY A 15 14.58 -10.63 -0.97
CA GLY A 15 14.14 -10.59 -2.36
C GLY A 15 12.66 -10.93 -2.51
N PHE A 16 12.19 -11.98 -1.83
CA PHE A 16 10.76 -12.32 -1.78
C PHE A 16 9.93 -11.21 -1.14
N TYR A 17 10.41 -10.60 -0.06
CA TYR A 17 9.73 -9.46 0.56
C TYR A 17 9.59 -8.26 -0.40
N ILE A 18 10.66 -7.91 -1.12
CA ILE A 18 10.65 -6.81 -2.10
C ILE A 18 9.73 -7.16 -3.28
N TYR A 19 9.86 -8.36 -3.82
CA TYR A 19 9.05 -8.86 -4.92
C TYR A 19 7.56 -8.77 -4.61
N ASP A 20 7.15 -9.26 -3.45
CA ASP A 20 5.76 -9.23 -3.01
C ASP A 20 5.25 -7.82 -2.66
N SER A 21 6.16 -6.89 -2.35
CA SER A 21 5.83 -5.48 -2.11
C SER A 21 5.60 -4.71 -3.41
N ALA A 22 6.11 -5.19 -4.54
CA ALA A 22 6.11 -4.47 -5.81
C ALA A 22 4.72 -4.49 -6.46
N GLN A 23 4.29 -3.35 -6.99
CA GLN A 23 2.94 -3.18 -7.54
C GLN A 23 2.96 -2.39 -8.83
N LEU A 24 1.92 -2.58 -9.64
CA LEU A 24 1.76 -1.90 -10.92
C LEU A 24 0.56 -0.95 -10.87
N TYR A 25 0.82 0.32 -11.18
CA TYR A 25 -0.14 1.40 -11.10
C TYR A 25 -0.34 2.05 -12.46
N PHE A 26 -1.57 2.46 -12.76
CA PHE A 26 -1.86 3.35 -13.88
C PHE A 26 -1.43 4.78 -13.54
N TYR A 27 -1.30 5.60 -14.57
CA TYR A 27 -0.81 6.97 -14.44
C TYR A 27 -1.69 7.86 -13.54
N ASN A 28 -2.99 7.57 -13.49
CA ASN A 28 -3.98 8.33 -12.72
C ASN A 28 -4.23 7.78 -11.31
N GLU A 29 -3.45 6.79 -10.90
CA GLU A 29 -3.60 6.16 -9.59
C GLU A 29 -2.59 6.73 -8.61
N PHE A 30 -2.99 6.77 -7.34
CA PHE A 30 -2.15 7.20 -6.24
C PHE A 30 -2.50 6.49 -4.94
N ASN A 31 -1.67 6.67 -3.92
CA ASN A 31 -1.83 5.99 -2.64
C ASN A 31 -2.12 6.98 -1.50
N ILE A 32 -3.17 6.67 -0.74
CA ILE A 32 -3.38 7.23 0.59
C ILE A 32 -2.84 6.20 1.59
N THR A 33 -1.94 6.64 2.46
CA THR A 33 -1.24 5.79 3.42
C THR A 33 -1.62 6.15 4.85
N LYS A 34 -1.63 5.13 5.71
CA LYS A 34 -1.86 5.29 7.15
C LYS A 34 -0.95 4.39 7.95
N GLY A 35 -0.10 5.01 8.77
CA GLY A 35 0.72 4.32 9.76
C GLY A 35 -0.04 4.05 11.06
N ILE A 36 0.71 3.95 12.16
CA ILE A 36 0.15 3.82 13.51
C ILE A 36 -0.46 5.15 13.99
N ARG A 37 0.10 6.27 13.51
CA ARG A 37 -0.43 7.61 13.80
C ARG A 37 -1.83 7.76 13.18
N PRO A 38 -2.71 8.59 13.77
CA PRO A 38 -4.07 8.76 13.27
C PRO A 38 -4.12 9.47 11.90
N ILE A 39 -3.06 10.21 11.57
CA ILE A 39 -2.93 11.05 10.37
C ILE A 39 -2.79 10.17 9.12
N PHE A 40 -3.52 10.54 8.07
CA PHE A 40 -3.36 10.01 6.74
C PHE A 40 -2.40 10.88 5.95
N ASN A 41 -1.53 10.23 5.19
CA ASN A 41 -0.58 10.89 4.31
C ASN A 41 -0.78 10.40 2.89
N PHE A 42 -0.46 11.25 1.94
CA PHE A 42 -0.35 10.86 0.56
C PHE A 42 1.05 10.31 0.26
N GLN A 43 1.15 9.34 -0.64
CA GLN A 43 2.42 8.83 -1.15
C GLN A 43 2.55 9.13 -2.65
N HIS A 44 3.55 9.94 -2.99
CA HIS A 44 3.94 10.19 -4.38
C HIS A 44 4.41 8.90 -5.05
N ILE A 45 3.96 8.70 -6.28
CA ILE A 45 4.30 7.54 -7.08
C ILE A 45 5.37 7.93 -8.08
N SER A 46 6.56 7.34 -7.96
CA SER A 46 7.62 7.50 -8.95
C SER A 46 7.20 6.87 -10.28
N LYS A 47 7.23 7.66 -11.36
CA LYS A 47 6.80 7.26 -12.71
C LYS A 47 7.97 6.95 -13.64
N THR A 48 9.03 6.35 -13.08
CA THR A 48 10.30 6.13 -13.78
C THR A 48 10.34 4.82 -14.55
N LEU A 49 9.80 3.74 -13.98
CA LEU A 49 9.83 2.41 -14.58
C LEU A 49 8.44 2.03 -15.09
N ASN A 50 8.27 1.99 -16.41
CA ASN A 50 7.02 1.60 -17.08
C ASN A 50 7.12 0.15 -17.58
N CYS A 51 6.09 -0.64 -17.31
CA CYS A 51 5.88 -1.99 -17.82
C CYS A 51 4.40 -2.14 -18.21
N PHE A 52 4.11 -2.47 -19.48
CA PHE A 52 2.75 -2.64 -20.00
C PHE A 52 1.79 -1.46 -19.71
N ASN A 53 2.25 -0.21 -19.91
CA ASN A 53 1.51 1.03 -19.60
C ASN A 53 1.15 1.20 -18.12
N LYS A 54 1.85 0.49 -17.23
CA LYS A 54 1.75 0.63 -15.79
C LYS A 54 3.12 0.94 -15.21
N TYR A 55 3.14 1.74 -14.16
CA TYR A 55 4.34 2.13 -13.46
C TYR A 55 4.60 1.19 -12.30
N LEU A 56 5.84 0.75 -12.17
CA LEU A 56 6.29 -0.06 -11.04
C LEU A 56 6.43 0.84 -9.81
N VAL A 57 5.68 0.50 -8.76
CA VAL A 57 5.67 1.22 -7.49
C VAL A 57 6.09 0.26 -6.40
N ILE A 58 7.11 0.66 -5.64
CA ILE A 58 7.55 -0.05 -4.46
C ILE A 58 7.27 0.87 -3.26
N PRO A 59 6.37 0.48 -2.34
CA PRO A 59 6.11 1.25 -1.14
C PRO A 59 7.32 1.23 -0.20
N ASN A 60 7.35 2.11 0.80
CA ASN A 60 8.46 2.18 1.74
C ASN A 60 8.67 0.85 2.46
N LEU A 61 9.76 0.14 2.14
CA LEU A 61 10.05 -1.21 2.62
C LEU A 61 10.26 -1.30 4.14
N PHE A 62 10.66 -0.22 4.81
CA PHE A 62 10.83 -0.22 6.27
C PHE A 62 9.51 -0.03 7.03
N LEU A 63 8.46 0.35 6.33
CA LEU A 63 7.15 0.66 6.89
C LEU A 63 6.13 -0.41 6.47
N SER A 64 6.46 -1.69 6.69
CA SER A 64 5.59 -2.84 6.37
C SER A 64 4.21 -2.77 7.03
N HIS A 65 4.15 -2.13 8.20
CA HIS A 65 2.95 -1.94 9.00
C HIS A 65 1.99 -0.87 8.47
N GLN A 66 2.41 -0.07 7.49
CA GLN A 66 1.56 0.97 6.90
C GLN A 66 0.47 0.34 6.05
N LEU A 67 -0.74 0.84 6.23
CA LEU A 67 -1.87 0.59 5.35
C LEU A 67 -1.74 1.49 4.13
N ILE A 68 -2.08 0.93 2.97
CA ILE A 68 -2.04 1.61 1.68
C ILE A 68 -3.39 1.41 1.01
N PHE A 69 -4.08 2.51 0.74
CA PHE A 69 -5.35 2.54 0.06
C PHE A 69 -5.16 3.14 -1.32
N LYS A 70 -5.50 2.35 -2.34
CA LYS A 70 -5.30 2.71 -3.73
C LYS A 70 -6.46 3.58 -4.21
N CYS A 71 -6.15 4.80 -4.60
CA CYS A 71 -7.10 5.78 -5.12
C CYS A 71 -6.79 6.06 -6.59
N ALA A 72 -7.79 6.56 -7.33
CA ALA A 72 -7.60 7.02 -8.69
C ALA A 72 -8.31 8.35 -8.89
N TRP A 73 -7.66 9.28 -9.57
CA TRP A 73 -8.33 10.48 -10.05
C TRP A 73 -8.96 10.22 -11.43
N LYS A 74 -10.12 10.80 -11.67
CA LYS A 74 -10.87 10.62 -12.93
C LYS A 74 -10.86 11.91 -13.75
N ILE A 75 -10.74 11.77 -15.08
CA ILE A 75 -10.86 12.88 -16.04
C ILE A 75 -12.35 13.19 -16.32
N LYS A 76 -13.20 12.17 -16.30
CA LYS A 76 -14.63 12.25 -16.66
C LYS A 76 -15.49 11.73 -15.49
N ASN A 77 -16.62 12.40 -15.22
CA ASN A 77 -17.57 12.18 -14.12
C ASN A 77 -17.09 12.56 -12.70
N ILE A 78 -17.27 13.84 -12.37
CA ILE A 78 -17.36 14.31 -10.97
C ILE A 78 -18.74 13.96 -10.37
N SER A 79 -19.74 13.71 -11.22
CA SER A 79 -21.11 13.30 -10.83
C SER A 79 -21.22 11.83 -10.39
N SER A 80 -20.11 11.20 -10.00
CA SER A 80 -20.21 9.95 -9.24
C SER A 80 -20.79 10.35 -7.88
N PRO A 81 -21.91 9.76 -7.41
CA PRO A 81 -22.41 10.09 -6.09
C PRO A 81 -21.28 9.87 -5.08
N THR A 82 -21.01 10.89 -4.26
CA THR A 82 -20.13 10.73 -3.11
C THR A 82 -20.74 9.60 -2.29
N HIS A 83 -20.13 8.41 -2.33
CA HIS A 83 -20.51 7.35 -1.42
C HIS A 83 -20.02 7.81 -0.06
N LEU A 84 -20.94 8.39 0.71
CA LEU A 84 -20.73 8.97 2.04
C LEU A 84 -19.95 8.00 2.95
N ASP A 85 -20.07 6.70 2.70
CA ASP A 85 -19.49 5.64 3.51
C ASP A 85 -18.00 5.35 3.22
N SER A 86 -17.39 5.89 2.16
CA SER A 86 -16.00 5.52 1.80
C SER A 86 -14.98 5.97 2.83
N GLU A 87 -15.13 7.18 3.37
CA GLU A 87 -14.26 7.70 4.44
C GLU A 87 -14.41 6.87 5.72
N ASP A 88 -15.64 6.63 6.13
CA ASP A 88 -15.95 5.87 7.34
C ASP A 88 -15.46 4.43 7.23
N ASN A 89 -15.63 3.79 6.08
CA ASN A 89 -15.12 2.45 5.81
C ASN A 89 -13.59 2.39 5.91
N ILE A 90 -12.86 3.35 5.33
CA ILE A 90 -11.39 3.40 5.44
C ILE A 90 -10.98 3.58 6.90
N LYS A 91 -11.67 4.43 7.67
CA LYS A 91 -11.41 4.60 9.11
C LYS A 91 -11.71 3.33 9.90
N ILE A 92 -12.81 2.64 9.61
CA ILE A 92 -13.21 1.38 10.25
C ILE A 92 -12.18 0.28 9.96
N ILE A 93 -11.79 0.11 8.69
CA ILE A 93 -10.76 -0.86 8.29
C ILE A 93 -9.44 -0.53 8.99
N SER A 94 -9.03 0.74 8.96
CA SER A 94 -7.79 1.19 9.62
C SER A 94 -7.78 0.92 11.12
N LYS A 95 -8.90 1.20 11.80
CA LYS A 95 -9.06 0.94 13.24
C LYS A 95 -9.02 -0.56 13.54
N THR A 96 -9.67 -1.36 12.69
CA THR A 96 -9.72 -2.82 12.82
C THR A 96 -8.34 -3.44 12.65
N LEU A 97 -7.53 -2.94 11.71
CA LEU A 97 -6.19 -3.47 11.44
C LEU A 97 -5.10 -2.97 12.39
N ARG A 98 -5.39 -1.97 13.24
CA ARG A 98 -4.40 -1.36 14.15
C ARG A 98 -3.64 -2.36 15.04
N PRO A 99 -4.29 -3.37 15.68
CA PRO A 99 -3.56 -4.38 16.47
C PRO A 99 -2.55 -5.16 15.61
N LEU A 100 -2.93 -5.45 14.37
CA LEU A 100 -2.10 -6.19 13.42
C LEU A 100 -0.92 -5.35 12.90
N GLN A 101 -0.99 -4.01 12.93
CA GLN A 101 0.15 -3.13 12.64
C GLN A 101 1.31 -3.34 13.62
N PHE A 102 1.02 -3.42 14.91
CA PHE A 102 2.04 -3.68 15.93
C PHE A 102 2.65 -5.08 15.78
N LEU A 103 1.80 -6.08 15.52
CA LEU A 103 2.28 -7.44 15.26
C LEU A 103 3.17 -7.48 14.02
N ASN A 104 2.81 -6.79 12.93
CA ASN A 104 3.62 -6.74 11.73
C ASN A 104 4.99 -6.08 11.98
N ILE A 105 5.09 -5.04 12.83
CA ILE A 105 6.40 -4.48 13.21
C ILE A 105 7.28 -5.54 13.89
N LEU A 106 6.71 -6.30 14.83
CA LEU A 106 7.43 -7.39 15.48
C LEU A 106 7.88 -8.43 14.45
N LEU A 107 6.95 -8.86 13.58
CA LEU A 107 7.21 -9.84 12.53
C LEU A 107 8.30 -9.36 11.55
N PHE A 108 8.32 -8.08 11.21
CA PHE A 108 9.34 -7.44 10.38
C PHE A 108 10.72 -7.56 11.01
N TRP A 109 10.85 -7.17 12.28
CA TRP A 109 12.13 -7.29 12.98
C TRP A 109 12.58 -8.75 13.13
N LEU A 110 11.66 -9.68 13.39
CA LEU A 110 12.00 -11.10 13.44
C LEU A 110 12.48 -11.62 12.09
N THR A 111 11.78 -11.29 11.00
CA THR A 111 12.00 -11.88 9.67
C THR A 111 13.13 -11.24 8.89
N ILE A 112 13.26 -9.91 8.92
CA ILE A 112 14.24 -9.14 8.14
C ILE A 112 15.45 -8.71 8.99
N GLY A 113 15.29 -8.62 10.32
CA GLY A 113 16.37 -8.28 11.24
C GLY A 113 17.01 -9.52 11.86
N ILE A 114 16.32 -10.13 12.81
CA ILE A 114 16.85 -11.17 13.69
C ILE A 114 17.20 -12.44 12.91
N LEU A 115 16.30 -12.96 12.09
CA LEU A 115 16.52 -14.21 11.36
C LEU A 115 17.76 -14.16 10.44
N PRO A 116 17.96 -13.12 9.60
CA PRO A 116 19.20 -12.95 8.84
C PRO A 116 20.47 -12.89 9.70
N ILE A 117 20.43 -12.18 10.83
CA ILE A 117 21.55 -12.11 11.78
C ILE A 117 21.88 -13.51 12.32
N LEU A 118 20.86 -14.27 12.76
CA LEU A 118 21.06 -15.63 13.27
C LEU A 118 21.68 -16.56 12.23
N ILE A 119 21.24 -16.44 10.97
CA ILE A 119 21.76 -17.25 9.85
C ILE A 119 23.22 -16.87 9.52
N ILE A 120 23.50 -15.59 9.30
CA ILE A 120 24.83 -15.12 8.87
C ILE A 120 25.89 -15.38 9.93
N PHE A 121 25.58 -15.10 11.20
CA PHE A 121 26.50 -15.32 12.31
C PHE A 121 26.47 -16.74 12.86
N LYS A 122 25.69 -17.65 12.23
CA LYS A 122 25.60 -19.07 12.60
C LYS A 122 25.33 -19.29 14.09
N PHE A 123 24.37 -18.54 14.62
CA PHE A 123 23.88 -18.78 15.97
C PHE A 123 23.34 -20.21 16.10
N GLY A 124 23.37 -20.76 17.31
CA GLY A 124 22.97 -22.15 17.57
C GLY A 124 21.56 -22.47 17.08
N TYR A 125 21.36 -23.73 16.64
CA TYR A 125 20.11 -24.21 16.05
C TYR A 125 18.87 -23.94 16.91
N ILE A 126 19.00 -23.98 18.24
CA ILE A 126 17.91 -23.69 19.17
C ILE A 126 17.35 -22.26 18.95
N ALA A 127 18.21 -21.26 18.81
CA ALA A 127 17.78 -19.87 18.59
C ALA A 127 17.08 -19.70 17.23
N LEU A 128 17.59 -20.38 16.20
CA LEU A 128 16.97 -20.43 14.88
C LEU A 128 15.57 -21.05 14.95
N THR A 129 15.44 -22.22 15.60
CA THR A 129 14.17 -22.93 15.74
C THR A 129 13.13 -22.12 16.52
N ILE A 130 13.53 -21.45 17.60
CA ILE A 130 12.64 -20.57 18.37
C ILE A 130 12.17 -19.41 17.49
N THR A 131 13.09 -18.77 16.77
CA THR A 131 12.76 -17.61 15.91
C THR A 131 11.80 -17.99 14.80
N VAL A 132 12.07 -19.08 14.08
CA VAL A 132 11.20 -19.58 13.00
C VAL A 132 9.84 -20.00 13.55
N SER A 133 9.81 -20.74 14.67
CA SER A 133 8.56 -21.14 15.32
C SER A 133 7.70 -19.93 15.71
N LEU A 134 8.34 -18.88 16.25
CA LEU A 134 7.67 -17.65 16.63
C LEU A 134 7.12 -16.88 15.42
N ILE A 135 7.88 -16.80 14.32
CA ILE A 135 7.39 -16.21 13.05
C ILE A 135 6.12 -16.94 12.58
N TYR A 136 6.15 -18.28 12.53
CA TYR A 136 4.99 -19.06 12.09
C TYR A 136 3.79 -18.90 13.03
N LEU A 137 4.01 -18.87 14.35
CA LEU A 137 2.94 -18.65 15.32
C LEU A 137 2.27 -17.28 15.12
N LEU A 138 3.07 -16.21 14.95
CA LEU A 138 2.58 -14.86 14.69
C LEU A 138 1.83 -14.76 13.35
N ASN A 139 2.30 -15.48 12.33
CA ASN A 139 1.64 -15.60 11.03
C ASN A 139 0.26 -16.28 11.13
N VAL A 140 0.18 -17.38 11.88
CA VAL A 140 -1.08 -18.09 12.15
C VAL A 140 -2.05 -17.18 12.92
N PHE A 141 -1.57 -16.49 13.95
CA PHE A 141 -2.40 -15.54 14.69
C PHE A 141 -2.92 -14.41 13.78
N SER A 142 -2.05 -13.87 12.91
CA SER A 142 -2.39 -12.82 11.96
C SER A 142 -3.52 -13.25 11.01
N ILE A 143 -3.45 -14.44 10.43
CA ILE A 143 -4.48 -14.92 9.51
C ILE A 143 -5.78 -15.27 10.25
N ILE A 144 -5.71 -15.84 11.46
CA ILE A 144 -6.89 -16.08 12.30
C ILE A 144 -7.59 -14.76 12.59
N PHE A 145 -6.85 -13.72 12.97
CA PHE A 145 -7.41 -12.38 13.19
C PHE A 145 -8.13 -11.88 11.93
N VAL A 146 -7.51 -11.98 10.75
CA VAL A 146 -8.12 -11.59 9.47
C VAL A 146 -9.40 -12.37 9.17
N ILE A 147 -9.42 -13.69 9.42
CA ILE A 147 -10.60 -14.53 9.24
C ILE A 147 -11.75 -14.07 10.15
N THR A 148 -11.48 -13.81 11.43
CA THR A 148 -12.51 -13.36 12.38
C THR A 148 -13.09 -11.99 12.03
N LYS A 149 -12.28 -11.10 11.45
CA LYS A 149 -12.69 -9.75 11.03
C LYS A 149 -13.03 -9.63 9.55
N ARG A 150 -13.09 -10.75 8.82
CA ARG A 150 -13.27 -10.82 7.36
C ARG A 150 -14.38 -9.90 6.83
N LYS A 151 -15.57 -9.93 7.47
CA LYS A 151 -16.73 -9.14 7.03
C LYS A 151 -16.47 -7.63 7.14
N VAL A 152 -15.85 -7.19 8.23
CA VAL A 152 -15.50 -5.78 8.46
C VAL A 152 -14.41 -5.31 7.49
N LEU A 153 -13.48 -6.20 7.13
CA LEU A 153 -12.42 -5.95 6.16
C LEU A 153 -12.90 -6.06 4.69
N GLN A 154 -14.18 -6.37 4.47
CA GLN A 154 -14.80 -6.55 3.16
C GLN A 154 -14.05 -7.55 2.25
N LEU A 155 -13.50 -8.60 2.86
CA LEU A 155 -12.72 -9.62 2.14
C LEU A 155 -13.61 -10.76 1.63
N SER A 156 -13.41 -11.19 0.38
CA SER A 156 -13.98 -12.43 -0.13
C SER A 156 -13.28 -13.65 0.50
N TRP A 157 -13.95 -14.80 0.56
CA TRP A 157 -13.30 -16.03 1.05
C TRP A 157 -12.12 -16.45 0.16
N SER A 158 -12.24 -16.25 -1.16
CA SER A 158 -11.15 -16.48 -2.10
C SER A 158 -9.92 -15.65 -1.73
N LYS A 159 -10.09 -14.35 -1.41
CA LYS A 159 -8.97 -13.50 -1.00
C LYS A 159 -8.35 -13.96 0.31
N VAL A 160 -9.16 -14.36 1.29
CA VAL A 160 -8.65 -14.89 2.56
C VAL A 160 -7.83 -16.16 2.36
N MET A 161 -8.28 -17.08 1.49
CA MET A 161 -7.52 -18.29 1.17
C MET A 161 -6.20 -17.97 0.47
N GLN A 162 -6.19 -17.01 -0.46
CA GLN A 162 -4.97 -16.52 -1.09
C GLN A 162 -3.98 -15.99 -0.04
N LEU A 163 -4.45 -15.14 0.89
CA LEU A 163 -3.61 -14.59 1.96
C LEU A 163 -3.08 -15.69 2.89
N LEU A 164 -3.89 -16.70 3.19
CA LEU A 164 -3.49 -17.84 4.01
C LEU A 164 -2.38 -18.66 3.34
N LEU A 165 -2.53 -18.96 2.05
CA LEU A 165 -1.53 -19.67 1.25
C LEU A 165 -0.22 -18.87 1.18
N ASP A 166 -0.30 -17.58 0.87
CA ASP A 166 0.87 -16.68 0.82
C ASP A 166 1.66 -16.73 2.13
N ILE A 167 0.98 -16.60 3.27
CA ILE A 167 1.59 -16.51 4.60
C ILE A 167 2.19 -17.85 5.05
N LEU A 168 1.52 -18.96 4.76
CA LEU A 168 1.93 -20.28 5.23
C LEU A 168 3.09 -20.84 4.40
N LEU A 169 3.05 -20.63 3.08
CA LEU A 169 4.08 -21.10 2.16
C LEU A 169 5.29 -20.18 2.10
N CYS A 170 5.08 -18.86 2.24
CA CYS A 170 6.15 -17.87 2.19
C CYS A 170 6.03 -16.90 3.39
N PRO A 171 6.65 -17.23 4.53
CA PRO A 171 6.61 -16.36 5.71
C PRO A 171 6.99 -14.89 5.46
N PRO A 172 7.96 -14.56 4.56
CA PRO A 172 8.25 -13.17 4.20
C PRO A 172 7.06 -12.39 3.62
N PHE A 173 6.09 -13.06 2.97
CA PHE A 173 4.90 -12.40 2.41
C PHE A 173 3.93 -11.93 3.49
N ALA A 174 4.01 -12.49 4.70
CA ALA A 174 3.20 -12.04 5.83
C ALA A 174 3.50 -10.59 6.23
N LEU A 175 4.72 -10.10 5.95
CA LEU A 175 5.09 -8.70 6.17
C LEU A 175 4.25 -7.72 5.34
N ASN A 176 3.75 -8.17 4.18
CA ASN A 176 2.88 -7.36 3.32
C ASN A 176 1.39 -7.64 3.52
N LEU A 177 1.01 -8.49 4.48
CA LEU A 177 -0.40 -8.84 4.74
C LEU A 177 -1.29 -7.59 4.87
N LEU A 178 -0.86 -6.62 5.65
CA LEU A 178 -1.60 -5.38 5.88
C LEU A 178 -1.82 -4.58 4.60
N ARG A 179 -0.78 -4.45 3.77
CA ARG A 179 -0.85 -3.79 2.46
C ARG A 179 -1.79 -4.53 1.53
N LYS A 180 -1.67 -5.86 1.46
CA LYS A 180 -2.55 -6.70 0.62
C LYS A 180 -4.02 -6.57 1.02
N ILE A 181 -4.32 -6.46 2.32
CA ILE A 181 -5.68 -6.24 2.81
C ILE A 181 -6.16 -4.83 2.45
N SER A 182 -5.38 -3.79 2.76
CA SER A 182 -5.79 -2.41 2.52
C SER A 182 -5.94 -2.07 1.04
N LEU A 183 -5.09 -2.65 0.19
CA LEU A 183 -5.15 -2.47 -1.27
C LEU A 183 -6.26 -3.28 -1.94
N ASN A 184 -6.76 -4.32 -1.27
CA ASN A 184 -7.92 -5.06 -1.76
C ASN A 184 -9.21 -4.24 -1.61
N TYR A 185 -9.24 -3.26 -0.71
CA TYR A 185 -10.41 -2.41 -0.54
C TYR A 185 -10.58 -1.52 -1.78
N ASN A 186 -11.70 -1.70 -2.48
CA ASN A 186 -12.02 -0.90 -3.65
C ASN A 186 -12.68 0.41 -3.22
N ILE A 187 -12.08 1.52 -3.60
CA ILE A 187 -12.60 2.85 -3.30
C ILE A 187 -13.54 3.26 -4.44
N GLU A 188 -14.82 3.43 -4.11
CA GLU A 188 -15.85 3.81 -5.09
C GLU A 188 -15.88 5.33 -5.35
N THR A 189 -15.58 6.12 -4.31
CA THR A 189 -15.48 7.59 -4.38
C THR A 189 -14.28 8.02 -5.24
N GLU A 190 -14.43 9.14 -5.95
CA GLU A 190 -13.33 9.72 -6.73
C GLU A 190 -12.17 10.14 -5.81
N GLY A 191 -10.93 9.83 -6.21
CA GLY A 191 -9.77 9.94 -5.32
C GLY A 191 -9.49 11.33 -4.79
N THR A 192 -9.70 12.39 -5.58
CA THR A 192 -9.49 13.78 -5.15
C THR A 192 -10.54 14.21 -4.13
N VAL A 193 -11.80 13.78 -4.30
CA VAL A 193 -12.88 14.04 -3.33
C VAL A 193 -12.59 13.33 -2.00
N LEU A 194 -12.21 12.06 -2.04
CA LEU A 194 -11.85 11.32 -0.84
C LEU A 194 -10.62 11.92 -0.14
N ALA A 195 -9.62 12.34 -0.92
CA ALA A 195 -8.42 12.96 -0.39
C ALA A 195 -8.72 14.27 0.34
N ALA A 196 -9.65 15.09 -0.17
CA ALA A 196 -10.09 16.32 0.49
C ALA A 196 -10.74 16.06 1.86
N GLN A 197 -11.40 14.92 2.04
CA GLN A 197 -12.05 14.55 3.30
C GLN A 197 -11.06 13.98 4.34
N ILE A 198 -10.03 13.27 3.88
CA ILE A 198 -9.16 12.45 4.74
C ILE A 198 -7.81 13.10 5.04
N LEU A 199 -7.24 13.83 4.08
CA LEU A 199 -5.92 14.43 4.22
C LEU A 199 -6.01 15.77 4.96
N ASN A 200 -4.94 16.15 5.63
CA ASN A 200 -4.76 17.54 6.07
C ASN A 200 -4.53 18.46 4.87
N THR A 201 -4.79 19.75 5.06
CA THR A 201 -4.71 20.78 4.00
C THR A 201 -3.37 20.73 3.26
N ASP A 202 -2.24 20.67 3.96
CA ASP A 202 -0.91 20.64 3.33
C ASP A 202 -0.70 19.43 2.42
N ASN A 203 -1.06 18.22 2.88
CA ASN A 203 -0.92 17.01 2.05
C ASN A 203 -1.91 17.01 0.89
N TYR A 204 -3.10 17.57 1.09
CA TYR A 204 -4.08 17.72 0.01
C TYR A 204 -3.57 18.69 -1.07
N GLN A 205 -3.00 19.83 -0.69
CA GLN A 205 -2.40 20.77 -1.64
C GLN A 205 -1.24 20.14 -2.42
N ASN A 206 -0.37 19.40 -1.73
CA ASN A 206 0.73 18.68 -2.39
C ASN A 206 0.21 17.65 -3.39
N LEU A 207 -0.82 16.88 -3.03
CA LEU A 207 -1.49 15.96 -3.95
C LEU A 207 -2.04 16.69 -5.18
N LEU A 208 -2.73 17.82 -5.00
CA LEU A 208 -3.27 18.59 -6.12
C LEU A 208 -2.16 19.08 -7.06
N ASN A 209 -1.05 19.58 -6.52
CA ASN A 209 0.10 20.02 -7.31
C ASN A 209 0.67 18.87 -8.15
N GLU A 210 0.78 17.67 -7.59
CA GLU A 210 1.25 16.50 -8.32
C GLU A 210 0.27 16.05 -9.40
N ILE A 211 -1.05 16.04 -9.12
CA ILE A 211 -2.05 15.71 -10.14
C ILE A 211 -2.04 16.75 -11.28
N VAL A 212 -1.83 18.03 -10.99
CA VAL A 212 -1.69 19.07 -12.02
C VAL A 212 -0.44 18.82 -12.87
N HIS A 213 0.70 18.53 -12.24
CA HIS A 213 1.94 18.18 -12.94
C HIS A 213 1.78 16.94 -13.84
N ASP A 214 1.07 15.94 -13.33
CA ASP A 214 0.70 14.73 -14.05
C ASP A 214 -0.16 15.03 -15.28
N ILE A 215 -1.18 15.88 -15.12
CA ILE A 215 -2.05 16.30 -16.22
C ILE A 215 -1.24 17.06 -17.28
N GLN A 216 -0.36 17.97 -16.88
CA GLN A 216 0.51 18.71 -17.81
C GLN A 216 1.41 17.77 -18.61
N THR A 217 2.03 16.80 -17.93
CA THR A 217 2.85 15.77 -18.59
C THR A 217 2.01 14.95 -19.58
N LEU A 218 0.79 14.53 -19.21
CA LEU A 218 -0.11 13.81 -20.12
C LEU A 218 -0.53 14.65 -21.33
N LYS A 219 -0.74 15.96 -21.16
CA LYS A 219 -1.06 16.86 -22.29
C LYS A 219 0.08 16.89 -23.31
N THR A 220 1.32 17.00 -22.84
CA THR A 220 2.49 17.00 -23.75
C THR A 220 2.64 15.68 -24.52
N ALA A 221 2.13 14.58 -23.98
CA ALA A 221 2.19 13.25 -24.58
C ALA A 221 0.93 12.84 -25.37
N SER A 222 -0.16 13.63 -25.34
CA SER A 222 -1.47 13.25 -25.89
C SER A 222 -1.82 13.99 -27.19
N ASN A 223 -2.57 13.33 -28.08
CA ASN A 223 -3.18 13.94 -29.27
C ASN A 223 -4.43 14.78 -28.94
N ASP A 224 -4.73 15.78 -29.78
CA ASP A 224 -5.68 16.89 -29.58
C ASP A 224 -7.03 16.58 -28.89
N LYS A 225 -7.66 15.42 -29.14
CA LYS A 225 -8.99 15.10 -28.59
C LYS A 225 -9.03 14.93 -27.07
N ASN A 226 -7.93 14.53 -26.44
CA ASN A 226 -7.86 14.33 -24.99
C ASN A 226 -7.37 15.59 -24.25
N VAL A 227 -6.71 16.51 -24.96
CA VAL A 227 -6.10 17.73 -24.39
C VAL A 227 -7.17 18.64 -23.80
N ILE A 228 -8.29 18.84 -24.49
CA ILE A 228 -9.40 19.68 -24.03
C ILE A 228 -9.98 19.17 -22.69
N GLN A 229 -10.10 17.85 -22.52
CA GLN A 229 -10.61 17.27 -21.26
C GLN A 229 -9.60 17.41 -20.12
N LEU A 230 -8.31 17.27 -20.43
CA LEU A 230 -7.23 17.48 -19.47
C LEU A 230 -7.13 18.96 -19.04
N GLU A 231 -7.37 19.91 -19.95
CA GLU A 231 -7.44 21.35 -19.66
C GLU A 231 -8.58 21.70 -18.71
N LEU A 232 -9.78 21.20 -19.00
CA LEU A 232 -10.93 21.40 -18.11
C LEU A 232 -10.65 20.84 -16.70
N ARG A 233 -10.01 19.68 -16.60
CA ARG A 233 -9.69 19.08 -15.29
C ARG A 233 -8.63 19.89 -14.54
N GLU A 234 -7.59 20.38 -15.22
CA GLU A 234 -6.58 21.25 -14.60
C GLU A 234 -7.21 22.52 -14.03
N GLN A 235 -8.04 23.22 -14.81
CA GLN A 235 -8.72 24.44 -14.36
C GLN A 235 -9.59 24.19 -13.12
N GLN A 236 -10.28 23.05 -13.07
CA GLN A 236 -11.07 22.66 -11.90
C GLN A 236 -10.19 22.44 -10.65
N LEU A 237 -9.08 21.71 -10.78
CA LEU A 237 -8.19 21.46 -9.65
C LEU A 237 -7.55 22.76 -9.14
N LEU A 238 -7.21 23.69 -10.04
CA LEU A 238 -6.72 25.02 -9.68
C LEU A 238 -7.78 25.86 -8.95
N SER A 239 -9.06 25.76 -9.34
CA SER A 239 -10.13 26.43 -8.61
C SER A 239 -10.33 25.89 -7.19
N LEU A 240 -10.22 24.57 -7.01
CA LEU A 240 -10.29 23.91 -5.69
C LEU A 240 -9.12 24.32 -4.79
N LYS A 241 -7.92 24.44 -5.36
CA LYS A 241 -6.74 24.94 -4.65
C LYS A 241 -6.96 26.36 -4.11
N ASN A 242 -7.44 27.28 -4.94
CA ASN A 242 -7.67 28.67 -4.53
C ASN A 242 -8.76 28.81 -3.44
N GLN A 243 -9.70 27.87 -3.35
CA GLN A 243 -10.73 27.85 -2.30
C GLN A 243 -10.22 27.36 -0.94
N THR A 244 -9.10 26.63 -0.91
CA THR A 244 -8.55 26.02 0.31
C THR A 244 -7.40 26.84 0.93
N ASP A 245 -6.96 27.91 0.25
CA ASP A 245 -5.94 28.87 0.72
C ASP A 245 -6.57 30.06 1.50
N HIS A 246 -7.90 30.10 1.64
CA HIS A 246 -8.67 31.09 2.42
C HIS A 246 -9.21 30.48 3.71
#